data_AF-A0AAU2QEN9-F1
#
_entry.id   AF-A0AAU2QEN9-F1
#
_cell.length_a   1.000
_cell.length_b   1.000
_cell.length_c   1.000
_cell.angle_alpha   90.00
_cell.angle_beta   90.00
_cell.angle_gamma   90.00
#
_symmetry.space_group_name_H-M   'P 1'
#
loop_
_entity.id
_entity.type
_entity.pdbx_description
1 polymer ?
#
loop_
_entity_poly.entity_id
_entity_poly.type
_entity_poly.pdbx_seq_one_letter_code
_entity_poly.pdbx_strand_id
1 'polypeptide(L)'
;MRAFQENFHTRKLELGDCTRPYAAPCQHEHSCQRCPMPRVSPRQRPRLAEIIRNLAECIADARTNGWLGEVQGLHVSLTRAKDKHDALDRALERGNNTRRGGPTDPGMPVITRPQ
;
A
#
# COMPACT_ATOMS: atom_id res chain seq x y z
N MET A 1 -14.15 -19.72 19.05
CA MET A 1 -13.08 -18.71 18.87
C MET A 1 -11.76 -19.25 18.27
N ARG A 2 -11.59 -20.57 17.97
CA ARG A 2 -10.31 -21.10 17.41
C ARG A 2 -10.21 -21.11 15.88
N ALA A 3 -11.30 -21.28 15.15
CA ALA A 3 -11.28 -21.45 13.68
C ALA A 3 -10.81 -20.20 12.88
N PHE A 4 -10.82 -19.02 13.49
CA PHE A 4 -10.37 -17.79 12.83
C PHE A 4 -8.84 -17.65 12.80
N GLN A 5 -8.16 -18.04 13.88
CA GLN A 5 -6.69 -17.96 13.94
C GLN A 5 -6.05 -18.91 12.92
N GLU A 6 -6.58 -20.12 12.76
CA GLU A 6 -5.98 -21.14 11.88
C GLU A 6 -6.02 -20.73 10.40
N ASN A 7 -7.12 -20.12 9.92
CA ASN A 7 -7.22 -19.64 8.53
C ASN A 7 -6.48 -18.30 8.29
N PHE A 8 -6.41 -17.42 9.31
CA PHE A 8 -5.68 -16.16 9.19
C PHE A 8 -4.16 -16.37 9.17
N HIS A 9 -3.66 -17.37 9.92
CA HIS A 9 -2.24 -17.73 9.92
C HIS A 9 -1.75 -18.28 8.57
N THR A 10 -2.62 -18.88 7.76
CA THR A 10 -2.23 -19.42 6.44
C THR A 10 -2.14 -18.35 5.36
N ARG A 11 -2.87 -17.23 5.51
CA ARG A 11 -2.95 -16.15 4.51
C ARG A 11 -1.88 -15.11 4.81
N LYS A 12 -0.77 -15.15 4.06
CA LYS A 12 0.34 -14.19 4.18
C LYS A 12 -0.20 -12.78 3.91
N LEU A 13 -0.18 -11.90 4.92
CA LEU A 13 -0.69 -10.51 4.84
C LEU A 13 0.42 -9.47 4.79
N GLU A 14 1.64 -9.81 5.19
CA GLU A 14 2.75 -8.85 5.20
C GLU A 14 3.13 -8.42 3.76
N LEU A 15 3.08 -7.11 3.51
CA LEU A 15 3.79 -6.47 2.40
C LEU A 15 5.23 -6.24 2.89
N GLY A 16 6.20 -6.99 2.38
CA GLY A 16 7.62 -6.92 2.79
C GLY A 16 8.24 -5.51 2.78
N ASP A 17 9.15 -5.21 1.86
CA ASP A 17 9.94 -3.97 1.96
C ASP A 17 9.12 -2.68 1.71
N CYS A 18 9.11 -1.79 2.71
CA CYS A 18 8.64 -0.41 2.59
C CYS A 18 9.76 0.48 2.03
N THR A 19 9.49 1.31 1.03
CA THR A 19 10.48 2.27 0.52
C THR A 19 10.41 3.58 1.29
N ARG A 20 10.84 3.53 2.56
CA ARG A 20 10.99 4.75 3.38
C ARG A 20 12.21 5.56 2.90
N PRO A 21 12.15 6.91 2.94
CA PRO A 21 13.35 7.74 2.78
C PRO A 21 14.41 7.34 3.81
N TYR A 22 15.68 7.42 3.42
CA TYR A 22 16.85 7.15 4.29
C TYR A 22 16.89 5.75 4.93
N ALA A 23 16.22 4.75 4.35
CA ALA A 23 16.19 3.36 4.84
C ALA A 23 15.75 3.19 6.31
N ALA A 24 15.00 4.15 6.86
CA ALA A 24 14.54 4.07 8.24
C ALA A 24 13.62 2.85 8.46
N PRO A 25 13.78 2.10 9.56
CA PRO A 25 12.96 0.92 9.83
C PRO A 25 11.48 1.30 9.92
N CYS A 26 10.62 0.42 9.43
CA CYS A 26 9.19 0.59 9.66
C CYS A 26 8.88 0.20 11.12
N GLN A 27 8.24 1.09 11.89
CA GLN A 27 7.70 0.77 13.23
C GLN A 27 6.72 -0.41 13.25
N HIS A 28 6.29 -0.88 12.08
CA HIS A 28 5.38 -2.00 11.94
C HIS A 28 6.08 -3.28 11.48
N GLU A 29 7.42 -3.38 11.57
CA GLU A 29 8.19 -4.62 11.42
C GLU A 29 7.59 -5.60 10.38
N HIS A 30 7.51 -5.16 9.11
CA HIS A 30 6.97 -5.89 7.94
C HIS A 30 5.46 -5.74 7.63
N SER A 31 4.70 -5.06 8.48
CA SER A 31 3.27 -4.75 8.25
C SER A 31 3.08 -3.45 7.48
N CYS A 32 3.68 -3.35 6.29
CA CYS A 32 3.68 -2.14 5.49
C CYS A 32 2.28 -1.69 5.04
N GLN A 33 1.30 -2.59 5.07
CA GLN A 33 -0.13 -2.29 4.94
C GLN A 33 -0.69 -1.31 5.99
N ARG A 34 -0.15 -1.33 7.21
CA ARG A 34 -0.57 -0.44 8.32
C ARG A 34 0.27 0.84 8.39
N CYS A 35 1.41 0.87 7.71
CA CYS A 35 2.31 2.01 7.71
C CYS A 35 1.64 3.23 7.03
N PRO A 36 1.66 4.44 7.64
CA PRO A 36 1.15 5.65 7.01
C PRO A 36 2.03 6.13 5.84
N MET A 37 3.19 5.49 5.62
CA MET A 37 4.07 5.87 4.52
C MET A 37 3.48 5.47 3.16
N PRO A 38 3.41 6.40 2.19
CA PRO A 38 2.72 6.20 0.93
C PRO A 38 3.56 5.47 -0.13
N ARG A 39 4.86 5.25 0.10
CA ARG A 39 5.76 4.65 -0.90
C ARG A 39 6.04 3.18 -0.59
N VAL A 40 5.32 2.33 -1.31
CA VAL A 40 5.58 0.89 -1.42
C VAL A 40 6.31 0.66 -2.74
N SER A 41 7.24 -0.29 -2.78
CA SER A 41 7.95 -0.62 -4.04
C SER A 41 6.95 -1.02 -5.14
N PRO A 42 7.09 -0.54 -6.38
CA PRO A 42 6.24 -0.94 -7.50
C PRO A 42 6.17 -2.45 -7.75
N ARG A 43 7.23 -3.18 -7.39
CA ARG A 43 7.26 -4.66 -7.48
C ARG A 43 6.22 -5.35 -6.58
N GLN A 44 5.73 -4.66 -5.55
CA GLN A 44 4.73 -5.18 -4.62
C GLN A 44 3.28 -4.94 -5.10
N ARG A 45 3.06 -4.31 -6.26
CA ARG A 45 1.70 -4.06 -6.78
C ARG A 45 0.86 -5.35 -6.89
N PRO A 46 1.33 -6.46 -7.50
CA PRO A 46 0.54 -7.68 -7.62
C PRO A 46 0.21 -8.27 -6.24
N ARG A 47 1.17 -8.17 -5.32
CA ARG A 47 1.04 -8.64 -3.95
C ARG A 47 -0.02 -7.85 -3.17
N LEU A 48 -0.07 -6.54 -3.37
CA LEU A 48 -1.07 -5.69 -2.73
C LEU A 48 -2.49 -5.99 -3.24
N ALA A 49 -2.65 -6.28 -4.53
CA ALA A 49 -3.93 -6.72 -5.10
C ALA A 49 -4.38 -8.07 -4.52
N GLU A 50 -3.45 -9.00 -4.31
CA GLU A 50 -3.72 -10.28 -3.64
C GLU A 50 -4.19 -10.08 -2.19
N ILE A 51 -3.53 -9.18 -1.44
CA ILE A 51 -3.92 -8.85 -0.07
C ILE A 51 -5.31 -8.21 0.00
N ILE A 52 -5.64 -7.32 -0.94
CA ILE A 52 -6.98 -6.72 -1.05
C ILE A 52 -8.05 -7.80 -1.26
N ARG A 53 -7.81 -8.74 -2.18
CA ARG A 53 -8.72 -9.87 -2.42
C ARG A 53 -8.89 -10.74 -1.18
N ASN A 54 -7.78 -11.14 -0.55
CA ASN A 54 -7.80 -11.99 0.63
C ASN A 54 -8.55 -11.32 1.81
N LEU A 55 -8.36 -10.01 2.01
CA LEU A 55 -9.08 -9.23 3.02
C LEU A 55 -10.58 -9.16 2.72
N ALA A 56 -10.97 -9.00 1.45
CA ALA A 56 -12.38 -9.01 1.05
C ALA A 56 -13.04 -10.37 1.30
N GLU A 57 -12.36 -11.48 0.97
CA GLU A 57 -12.81 -12.84 1.27
C GLU A 57 -12.93 -13.07 2.78
N CYS A 58 -11.93 -12.70 3.57
CA CYS A 58 -11.99 -12.78 5.04
C CYS A 58 -13.19 -12.00 5.62
N ILE A 59 -13.52 -10.82 5.08
CA ILE A 59 -14.68 -10.04 5.53
C ILE A 59 -15.98 -10.76 5.19
N ALA A 60 -16.09 -11.37 4.01
CA ALA A 60 -17.27 -12.13 3.61
C ALA A 60 -17.46 -13.37 4.52
N ASP A 61 -16.37 -14.09 4.80
CA ASP A 61 -16.36 -15.24 5.70
C ASP A 61 -16.75 -14.83 7.12
N ALA A 62 -16.14 -13.76 7.65
CA ALA A 62 -16.43 -13.26 8.99
C ALA A 62 -17.88 -12.78 9.14
N ARG A 63 -18.46 -12.16 8.11
CA ARG A 63 -19.88 -11.78 8.08
C ARG A 63 -20.79 -13.00 8.09
N THR A 64 -20.49 -13.99 7.26
CA THR A 64 -21.27 -15.23 7.16
C THR A 64 -21.25 -16.01 8.48
N ASN A 65 -20.12 -16.00 9.18
CA ASN A 65 -19.95 -16.69 10.47
C ASN A 65 -20.33 -15.84 11.70
N GLY A 66 -20.82 -14.61 11.51
CA GLY A 66 -21.24 -13.72 12.60
C GLY A 66 -20.10 -13.12 13.45
N TRP A 67 -18.86 -13.12 12.96
CA TRP A 67 -17.68 -12.59 13.67
C TRP A 67 -17.55 -11.07 13.52
N LEU A 68 -18.55 -10.34 14.02
CA LEU A 68 -18.66 -8.89 13.85
C LEU A 68 -17.50 -8.09 14.48
N GLY A 69 -16.89 -8.59 15.56
CA GLY A 69 -15.76 -7.94 16.22
C GLY A 69 -14.51 -7.86 15.33
N GLU A 70 -14.28 -8.87 14.49
CA GLU A 70 -13.12 -8.93 13.59
C GLU A 70 -13.35 -8.16 12.28
N VAL A 71 -14.62 -8.05 11.85
CA VAL A 71 -14.99 -7.37 10.59
C VAL A 71 -14.50 -5.93 10.54
N GLN A 72 -14.56 -5.17 11.65
CA GLN A 72 -14.09 -3.79 11.67
C GLN A 72 -12.57 -3.69 11.42
N GLY A 73 -11.77 -4.52 12.11
CA GLY A 73 -10.31 -4.53 11.93
C GLY A 73 -9.88 -4.95 10.52
N LEU A 74 -10.60 -5.90 9.93
CA LEU A 74 -10.41 -6.30 8.54
C LEU A 74 -10.79 -5.18 7.57
N HIS A 75 -11.88 -4.44 7.82
CA HIS A 75 -12.30 -3.34 6.97
C HIS A 75 -11.29 -2.20 6.96
N VAL A 76 -10.75 -1.83 8.13
CA VAL A 76 -9.69 -0.82 8.23
C VAL A 76 -8.44 -1.25 7.45
N SER A 77 -8.07 -2.52 7.56
CA SER A 77 -6.93 -3.08 6.82
C SER A 77 -7.17 -3.07 5.30
N LEU A 78 -8.39 -3.41 4.86
CA LEU A 78 -8.79 -3.38 3.45
C LEU A 78 -8.74 -1.96 2.88
N THR A 79 -9.29 -0.98 3.58
CA THR A 79 -9.26 0.42 3.14
C THR A 79 -7.83 0.90 2.97
N ARG A 80 -6.96 0.67 3.96
CA ARG A 80 -5.54 1.06 3.88
C ARG A 80 -4.80 0.37 2.74
N ALA A 81 -5.11 -0.90 2.47
CA ALA A 81 -4.51 -1.64 1.36
C ALA A 81 -4.94 -1.07 -0.01
N LYS A 82 -6.23 -0.72 -0.17
CA LYS A 82 -6.76 -0.06 -1.37
C LYS A 82 -6.14 1.32 -1.60
N ASP A 83 -6.08 2.16 -0.56
CA ASP A 83 -5.48 3.49 -0.65
C ASP A 83 -4.01 3.43 -1.13
N LYS A 84 -3.26 2.44 -0.63
CA LYS A 84 -1.87 2.19 -1.06
C LYS A 84 -1.80 1.71 -2.50
N HIS A 85 -2.74 0.89 -2.96
CA HIS A 85 -2.78 0.39 -4.33
C HIS A 85 -3.05 1.55 -5.30
N ASP A 86 -4.02 2.39 -4.99
CA ASP A 86 -4.36 3.56 -5.82
C ASP A 86 -3.26 4.62 -5.80
N ALA A 87 -2.59 4.82 -4.66
CA ALA A 87 -1.41 5.67 -4.58
C ALA A 87 -0.25 5.13 -5.46
N LEU A 88 -0.07 3.81 -5.50
CA LEU A 88 0.95 3.16 -6.30
C LEU A 88 0.64 3.25 -7.80
N ASP A 89 -0.61 3.00 -8.19
CA ASP A 89 -1.07 3.10 -9.58
C ASP A 89 -0.85 4.51 -10.13
N ARG A 90 -1.26 5.53 -9.39
CA ARG A 90 -1.01 6.94 -9.76
C ARG A 90 0.49 7.26 -9.85
N ALA A 91 1.34 6.64 -9.02
CA ALA A 91 2.79 6.84 -9.10
C ALA A 91 3.41 6.19 -10.33
N LEU A 92 2.93 4.99 -10.71
CA LEU A 92 3.34 4.28 -11.92
C LEU A 92 2.91 5.03 -13.18
N GLU A 93 1.67 5.54 -13.21
CA GLU A 93 1.15 6.36 -14.30
C GLU A 93 1.98 7.64 -14.49
N ARG A 94 2.29 8.36 -13.41
CA ARG A 94 3.16 9.55 -13.47
C ARG A 94 4.53 9.23 -14.03
N GLY A 95 5.17 8.15 -13.54
CA GLY A 95 6.49 7.71 -14.01
C GLY A 95 6.50 7.29 -15.48
N ASN A 96 5.43 6.62 -15.95
CA ASN A 96 5.26 6.29 -17.35
C ASN A 96 5.04 7.55 -18.21
N ASN A 97 4.28 8.53 -17.71
CA ASN A 97 4.10 9.80 -18.40
C ASN A 97 5.41 10.59 -18.51
N THR A 98 6.27 10.56 -17.48
CA THR A 98 7.62 11.18 -17.53
C THR A 98 8.57 10.48 -18.48
N ARG A 99 8.34 9.19 -18.79
CA ARG A 99 9.09 8.48 -19.83
C ARG A 99 8.57 8.79 -21.24
N ARG A 100 7.30 9.19 -21.37
CA ARG A 100 6.62 9.44 -22.65
C ARG A 100 6.66 10.92 -23.07
N GLY A 101 6.50 11.82 -22.12
CA GLY A 101 6.80 13.24 -22.26
C GLY A 101 8.20 13.48 -21.73
N GLY A 102 9.11 13.92 -22.59
CA GLY A 102 10.48 14.28 -22.20
C GLY A 102 10.53 15.26 -21.01
N PRO A 103 11.71 15.46 -20.41
CA PRO A 103 11.84 16.17 -19.13
C PRO A 103 11.11 17.51 -19.19
N THR A 104 10.08 17.67 -18.36
CA THR A 104 9.49 18.98 -18.12
C THR A 104 10.57 19.82 -17.47
N ASP A 105 11.14 20.74 -18.23
CA ASP A 105 12.11 21.72 -17.77
C ASP A 105 11.48 22.46 -16.57
N PRO A 106 11.95 22.22 -15.33
CA PRO A 106 11.54 23.01 -14.19
C PRO A 106 12.27 24.34 -14.36
N GLY A 107 11.71 25.22 -15.18
CA GLY A 107 12.35 26.46 -15.61
C GLY A 107 13.02 27.16 -14.43
N MET A 108 14.35 27.13 -14.43
CA MET A 108 15.13 27.89 -13.46
C MET A 108 14.87 29.38 -13.73
N PRO A 109 14.51 30.19 -12.74
CA PRO A 109 14.49 31.63 -12.93
C PRO A 109 15.92 32.09 -13.26
N VAL A 110 16.08 32.76 -14.39
CA VAL A 110 17.34 33.42 -14.74
C VAL A 110 17.53 34.58 -13.75
N ILE A 111 18.38 34.36 -12.73
CA ILE A 111 18.79 35.42 -11.82
C ILE A 111 19.80 36.29 -12.57
N THR A 112 19.33 37.30 -13.30
CA THR A 112 20.20 38.35 -13.83
C THR A 112 20.73 39.19 -12.68
N ARG A 113 22.04 39.20 -12.48
CA ARG A 113 22.71 40.11 -11.54
C ARG A 113 22.71 41.54 -12.11
N PRO A 114 22.22 42.55 -11.37
CA PRO A 114 22.37 43.94 -11.79
C PRO A 114 23.84 44.37 -11.70
N GLN A 115 24.26 45.19 -12.67
CA GLN A 115 25.61 45.77 -12.76
C GLN A 115 25.88 46.80 -11.66
#